data_AF-A0A0C4L5M7-F1
#
_entry.id   AF-A0A0C4L5M7-F1
#
_cell.length_a   1.000
_cell.length_b   1.000
_cell.length_c   1.000
_cell.angle_alpha   90.00
_cell.angle_beta   90.00
_cell.angle_gamma   90.00
#
_symmetry.space_group_name_H-M   'P 1'
#
loop_
_entity.id
_entity.type
_entity.pdbx_description
1 polymer ?
#
loop_
_entity_poly.entity_id
_entity_poly.type
_entity_poly.pdbx_seq_one_letter_code
_entity_poly.pdbx_strand_id
1 'polypeptide(L)'
;VNDTFIDLPAPSNISAWWNYGSLLGICLITQILTGLFLAMHYTSDISTAFSSVAHICRDVNYGWLIRNLHANGASFFFICIYLHVARGLYYGSYIYMETWNIGVVLLLLVMMTAFVGYVLPWGQMSFWGATVITNLLSAVPYIGDALVQWIWGGFSVDNATLTRFFAFHFLFPFVIAGAAILHLLFLHETGSNNPAGLTSDADKIPFHPYFSYKDLLGFVIMLIALASLALFSPNLLGDPENFTPANPLVTPPHIKPEWYFLFAYAILRSIP
;
A
#
# COMPACT_ATOMS: atom_id res chain seq x y z
N VAL A 1 -0.25 -15.87 -21.09
CA VAL A 1 0.97 -16.41 -20.44
C VAL A 1 2.16 -16.29 -21.36
N ASN A 2 2.17 -16.93 -22.54
CA ASN A 2 3.30 -16.84 -23.47
C ASN A 2 3.59 -15.39 -23.89
N ASP A 3 2.62 -14.70 -24.49
CA ASP A 3 2.81 -13.35 -25.05
C ASP A 3 3.09 -12.27 -23.99
N THR A 4 2.68 -12.51 -22.75
CA THR A 4 2.72 -11.52 -21.66
C THR A 4 3.86 -11.76 -20.67
N PHE A 5 4.58 -12.88 -20.77
CA PHE A 5 5.57 -13.27 -19.76
C PHE A 5 6.73 -14.11 -20.29
N ILE A 6 6.54 -14.98 -21.28
CA ILE A 6 7.62 -15.84 -21.79
C ILE A 6 8.27 -15.15 -22.99
N ASP A 7 7.47 -14.91 -24.03
CA ASP A 7 7.93 -14.40 -25.32
C ASP A 7 7.82 -12.87 -25.42
N LEU A 8 7.39 -12.20 -24.33
CA LEU A 8 7.25 -10.74 -24.27
C LEU A 8 8.60 -10.08 -24.64
N PRO A 9 8.66 -9.27 -25.72
CA PRO A 9 9.92 -8.67 -26.15
C PRO A 9 10.23 -7.44 -25.29
N ALA A 10 11.34 -7.49 -24.55
CA ALA A 10 11.76 -6.45 -23.62
C ALA A 10 13.10 -5.82 -24.04
N PRO A 11 13.33 -4.51 -23.78
CA PRO A 11 14.61 -3.89 -24.09
C PRO A 11 15.75 -4.57 -23.36
N SER A 12 16.83 -4.89 -24.07
CA SER A 12 17.99 -5.64 -23.53
C SER A 12 18.65 -4.98 -22.32
N ASN A 13 18.57 -3.65 -22.21
CA ASN A 13 19.34 -2.81 -21.29
C ASN A 13 18.55 -2.29 -20.08
N ILE A 14 17.33 -2.80 -19.78
CA ILE A 14 16.59 -2.33 -18.60
C ILE A 14 17.32 -2.70 -17.29
N SER A 15 17.54 -1.70 -16.44
CA SER A 15 18.31 -1.80 -15.19
C SER A 15 17.48 -2.36 -14.02
N ALA A 16 18.07 -2.46 -12.82
CA ALA A 16 17.37 -2.91 -11.62
C ALA A 16 16.11 -2.09 -11.28
N TRP A 17 16.07 -0.83 -11.73
CA TRP A 17 14.91 0.06 -11.55
C TRP A 17 13.63 -0.47 -12.20
N TRP A 18 13.73 -1.35 -13.20
CA TRP A 18 12.56 -1.98 -13.83
C TRP A 18 11.95 -3.11 -13.00
N ASN A 19 12.67 -3.67 -12.04
CA ASN A 19 12.16 -4.73 -11.18
C ASN A 19 11.07 -4.23 -10.22
N TYR A 20 10.99 -2.93 -9.92
CA TYR A 20 9.97 -2.43 -8.99
C TYR A 20 8.53 -2.65 -9.47
N GLY A 21 8.29 -2.88 -10.76
CA GLY A 21 6.95 -3.29 -11.24
C GLY A 21 6.56 -4.67 -10.74
N SER A 22 7.43 -5.66 -10.90
CA SER A 22 7.20 -7.03 -10.41
C SER A 22 7.24 -7.10 -8.88
N LEU A 23 8.10 -6.29 -8.22
CA LEU A 23 8.11 -6.17 -6.75
C LEU A 23 6.78 -5.66 -6.19
N LEU A 24 6.12 -4.71 -6.86
CA LEU A 24 4.77 -4.27 -6.46
C LEU A 24 3.74 -5.38 -6.57
N GLY A 25 3.87 -6.24 -7.59
CA GLY A 25 3.05 -7.45 -7.73
C GLY A 25 3.20 -8.42 -6.55
N ILE A 26 4.44 -8.72 -6.14
CA ILE A 26 4.66 -9.61 -4.99
C ILE A 26 4.24 -8.96 -3.67
N CYS A 27 4.39 -7.64 -3.51
CA CYS A 27 3.83 -6.90 -2.36
C CYS A 27 2.30 -7.05 -2.31
N LEU A 28 1.59 -6.85 -3.42
CA LEU A 28 0.14 -6.98 -3.47
C LEU A 28 -0.31 -8.40 -3.12
N ILE A 29 0.32 -9.43 -3.69
CA ILE A 29 0.01 -10.84 -3.37
C ILE A 29 0.26 -11.11 -1.88
N THR A 30 1.38 -10.65 -1.35
CA THR A 30 1.73 -10.82 0.08
C THR A 30 0.69 -10.16 0.99
N GLN A 31 0.26 -8.94 0.67
CA GLN A 31 -0.76 -8.22 1.44
C GLN A 31 -2.13 -8.90 1.37
N ILE A 32 -2.56 -9.38 0.20
CA ILE A 32 -3.83 -10.10 0.06
C ILE A 32 -3.80 -11.38 0.87
N LEU A 33 -2.75 -12.20 0.74
CA LEU A 33 -2.65 -13.46 1.47
C LEU A 33 -2.61 -13.23 2.98
N THR A 34 -1.67 -12.43 3.47
CA THR A 34 -1.56 -12.16 4.91
C THR A 34 -2.83 -11.49 5.45
N GLY A 35 -3.42 -10.55 4.71
CA GLY A 35 -4.66 -9.87 5.09
C GLY A 35 -5.85 -10.81 5.19
N LEU A 36 -6.00 -11.76 4.26
CA LEU A 36 -7.05 -12.78 4.30
C LEU A 36 -6.92 -13.66 5.55
N PHE A 37 -5.72 -14.13 5.88
CA PHE A 37 -5.50 -14.92 7.10
C PHE A 37 -5.74 -14.11 8.38
N LEU A 38 -5.40 -12.83 8.41
CA LEU A 38 -5.72 -11.94 9.54
C LEU A 38 -7.23 -11.74 9.68
N ALA A 39 -7.93 -11.54 8.55
CA ALA A 39 -9.37 -11.32 8.52
C ALA A 39 -10.18 -12.52 9.06
N MET A 40 -9.65 -13.75 8.99
CA MET A 40 -10.28 -14.93 9.58
C MET A 40 -10.37 -14.88 11.12
N HIS A 41 -9.59 -14.01 11.76
CA HIS A 41 -9.47 -13.90 13.22
C HIS A 41 -9.79 -12.50 13.76
N TYR A 42 -9.98 -11.51 12.89
CA TYR A 42 -10.25 -10.12 13.26
C TYR A 42 -11.76 -9.87 13.44
N THR A 43 -12.12 -8.99 14.38
CA THR A 43 -13.49 -8.51 14.58
C THR A 43 -13.59 -7.00 14.40
N SER A 44 -14.50 -6.53 13.55
CA SER A 44 -14.68 -5.11 13.22
C SER A 44 -15.72 -4.40 14.11
N ASP A 45 -15.61 -4.64 15.42
CA ASP A 45 -16.39 -3.97 16.46
C ASP A 45 -15.44 -3.25 17.42
N ILE A 46 -15.70 -1.97 17.73
CA ILE A 46 -14.78 -1.13 18.53
C ILE A 46 -14.47 -1.68 19.91
N SER A 47 -15.37 -2.49 20.49
CA SER A 47 -15.15 -3.09 21.81
C SER A 47 -14.18 -4.27 21.75
N THR A 48 -14.01 -4.90 20.58
CA THR A 48 -13.21 -6.11 20.41
C THR A 48 -12.06 -5.99 19.41
N ALA A 49 -12.04 -4.97 18.56
CA ALA A 49 -11.08 -4.83 17.46
C ALA A 49 -9.62 -4.87 17.94
N PHE A 50 -9.27 -4.04 18.92
CA PHE A 50 -7.93 -4.03 19.50
C PHE A 50 -7.57 -5.38 20.13
N SER A 51 -8.48 -5.97 20.91
CA SER A 51 -8.27 -7.28 21.53
C SER A 51 -8.18 -8.42 20.52
N SER A 52 -8.89 -8.35 19.38
CA SER A 52 -8.83 -9.37 18.33
C SER A 52 -7.46 -9.38 17.65
N VAL A 53 -6.86 -8.19 17.41
CA VAL A 53 -5.48 -8.07 16.92
C VAL A 53 -4.48 -8.58 17.96
N ALA A 54 -4.70 -8.29 19.25
CA ALA A 54 -3.86 -8.84 20.31
C ALA A 54 -3.95 -10.38 20.39
N HIS A 55 -5.16 -10.94 20.26
CA HIS A 55 -5.41 -12.38 20.18
C HIS A 55 -4.71 -13.02 18.98
N ILE A 56 -4.78 -12.41 17.79
CA ILE A 56 -4.02 -12.86 16.61
C ILE A 56 -2.53 -13.00 16.94
N CYS A 57 -1.94 -12.00 17.60
CA CYS A 57 -0.52 -12.02 17.91
C CYS A 57 -0.15 -13.02 19.01
N ARG A 58 -1.05 -13.36 19.93
CA ARG A 58 -0.73 -14.14 21.14
C ARG A 58 -1.19 -15.58 21.10
N ASP A 59 -2.35 -15.84 20.50
CA ASP A 59 -3.08 -17.10 20.65
C ASP A 59 -3.22 -17.84 19.30
N VAL A 60 -3.16 -17.14 18.18
CA VAL A 60 -3.19 -17.76 16.85
C VAL A 60 -1.79 -18.26 16.46
N ASN A 61 -1.70 -19.52 16.06
CA ASN A 61 -0.45 -20.14 15.59
C ASN A 61 0.18 -19.31 14.46
N TYR A 62 1.41 -18.83 14.67
CA TYR A 62 2.12 -17.92 13.76
C TYR A 62 1.39 -16.60 13.44
N GLY A 63 0.32 -16.25 14.16
CA GLY A 63 -0.46 -15.03 13.90
C GLY A 63 0.37 -13.75 14.09
N TRP A 64 1.30 -13.73 15.05
CA TRP A 64 2.27 -12.64 15.21
C TRP A 64 3.13 -12.42 13.96
N LEU A 65 3.57 -13.51 13.30
CA LEU A 65 4.41 -13.45 12.11
C LEU A 65 3.59 -12.93 10.93
N ILE A 66 2.38 -13.46 10.73
CA ILE A 66 1.46 -13.00 9.67
C ILE A 66 1.14 -11.51 9.87
N ARG A 67 0.82 -11.08 11.10
CA ARG A 67 0.55 -9.68 11.43
C ARG A 67 1.76 -8.80 11.15
N ASN A 68 2.96 -9.22 11.55
CA ASN A 68 4.19 -8.45 11.34
C ASN A 68 4.56 -8.38 9.86
N LEU A 69 4.37 -9.46 9.09
CA LEU A 69 4.54 -9.47 7.63
C LEU A 69 3.55 -8.54 6.96
N HIS A 70 2.28 -8.52 7.37
CA HIS A 70 1.27 -7.62 6.81
C HIS A 70 1.57 -6.14 7.08
N ALA A 71 1.94 -5.82 8.33
CA ALA A 71 2.24 -4.44 8.72
C ALA A 71 3.53 -3.91 8.06
N ASN A 72 4.61 -4.69 8.08
CA ASN A 72 5.86 -4.30 7.43
C ASN A 72 5.79 -4.41 5.90
N GLY A 73 4.97 -5.34 5.38
CA GLY A 73 4.69 -5.50 3.95
C GLY A 73 4.02 -4.25 3.36
N ALA A 74 3.13 -3.58 4.10
CA ALA A 74 2.61 -2.27 3.70
C ALA A 74 3.72 -1.23 3.52
N SER A 75 4.71 -1.17 4.42
CA SER A 75 5.86 -0.28 4.27
C SER A 75 6.70 -0.64 3.04
N PHE A 76 6.97 -1.93 2.80
CA PHE A 76 7.69 -2.37 1.59
C PHE A 76 6.92 -2.03 0.31
N PHE A 77 5.60 -2.07 0.34
CA PHE A 77 4.75 -1.62 -0.78
C PHE A 77 5.04 -0.14 -1.10
N PHE A 78 5.05 0.75 -0.09
CA PHE A 78 5.36 2.17 -0.29
C PHE A 78 6.80 2.43 -0.71
N ILE A 79 7.77 1.69 -0.18
CA ILE A 79 9.16 1.77 -0.65
C ILE A 79 9.21 1.44 -2.15
N CYS A 80 8.60 0.32 -2.55
CA CYS A 80 8.58 -0.10 -3.95
C CYS A 80 7.84 0.90 -4.84
N ILE A 81 6.71 1.44 -4.39
CA ILE A 81 5.89 2.32 -5.24
C ILE A 81 6.58 3.67 -5.45
N TYR A 82 7.25 4.21 -4.44
CA TYR A 82 8.02 5.43 -4.58
C TYR A 82 9.24 5.25 -5.47
N LEU A 83 9.94 4.12 -5.38
CA LEU A 83 11.06 3.82 -6.29
C LEU A 83 10.58 3.56 -7.72
N HIS A 84 9.41 2.94 -7.89
CA HIS A 84 8.77 2.74 -9.19
C HIS A 84 8.38 4.07 -9.85
N VAL A 85 7.76 4.98 -9.08
CA VAL A 85 7.39 6.33 -9.53
C VAL A 85 8.64 7.16 -9.83
N ALA A 86 9.65 7.12 -8.95
CA ALA A 86 10.92 7.84 -9.15
C ALA A 86 11.64 7.40 -10.43
N ARG A 87 11.68 6.08 -10.71
CA ARG A 87 12.15 5.56 -12.00
C ARG A 87 11.36 6.16 -13.15
N GLY A 88 10.03 6.17 -13.06
CA GLY A 88 9.17 6.69 -14.11
C GLY A 88 9.41 8.17 -14.41
N LEU A 89 9.63 8.98 -13.37
CA LEU A 89 10.02 10.38 -13.50
C LEU A 89 11.40 10.54 -14.13
N TYR A 90 12.41 9.83 -13.61
CA TYR A 90 13.81 9.99 -14.02
C TYR A 90 14.02 9.60 -15.49
N TYR A 91 13.44 8.50 -15.94
CA TYR A 91 13.59 8.02 -17.32
C TYR A 91 12.50 8.51 -18.28
N GLY A 92 11.66 9.45 -17.86
CA GLY A 92 10.59 10.00 -18.72
C GLY A 92 9.53 8.97 -19.12
N SER A 93 9.29 7.94 -18.30
CA SER A 93 8.30 6.90 -18.64
C SER A 93 6.85 7.38 -18.52
N TYR A 94 6.63 8.57 -17.94
CA TYR A 94 5.32 9.22 -17.88
C TYR A 94 4.76 9.63 -19.25
N ILE A 95 5.57 9.60 -20.32
CA ILE A 95 5.10 9.83 -21.69
C ILE A 95 4.09 8.77 -22.16
N TYR A 96 4.11 7.57 -21.55
CA TYR A 96 3.08 6.55 -21.75
C TYR A 96 1.86 6.90 -20.90
N MET A 97 1.06 7.85 -21.40
CA MET A 97 0.06 8.55 -20.60
C MET A 97 -0.98 7.64 -19.97
N GLU A 98 -1.47 6.63 -20.69
CA GLU A 98 -2.46 5.68 -20.19
C GLU A 98 -1.89 4.86 -19.03
N THR A 99 -0.73 4.24 -19.26
CA THR A 99 0.02 3.49 -18.24
C THR A 99 0.32 4.38 -17.02
N TRP A 100 0.81 5.60 -17.24
CA TRP A 100 1.15 6.55 -16.18
C TRP A 100 -0.08 6.97 -15.36
N ASN A 101 -1.17 7.36 -16.00
CA ASN A 101 -2.39 7.81 -15.33
C ASN A 101 -3.03 6.68 -14.53
N ILE A 102 -3.04 5.44 -15.04
CA ILE A 102 -3.47 4.27 -14.24
C ILE A 102 -2.50 4.05 -13.07
N GLY A 103 -1.20 4.28 -13.25
CA GLY A 103 -0.21 4.26 -12.17
C GLY A 103 -0.51 5.27 -11.06
N VAL A 104 -0.96 6.48 -11.41
CA VAL A 104 -1.43 7.49 -10.44
C VAL A 104 -2.67 7.00 -9.69
N VAL A 105 -3.65 6.41 -10.39
CA VAL A 105 -4.83 5.81 -9.76
C VAL A 105 -4.44 4.68 -8.81
N LEU A 106 -3.51 3.81 -9.21
CA LEU A 106 -2.97 2.74 -8.36
C LEU A 106 -2.30 3.28 -7.10
N LEU A 107 -1.49 4.34 -7.21
CA LEU A 107 -0.89 5.01 -6.06
C LEU A 107 -1.96 5.50 -5.08
N LEU A 108 -2.99 6.20 -5.57
CA LEU A 108 -4.08 6.70 -4.73
C LEU A 108 -4.88 5.56 -4.07
N LEU A 109 -5.13 4.46 -4.79
CA LEU A 109 -5.81 3.28 -4.25
C LEU A 109 -4.98 2.60 -3.16
N VAL A 110 -3.66 2.46 -3.35
CA VAL A 110 -2.75 1.89 -2.33
C VAL A 110 -2.69 2.80 -1.10
N MET A 111 -2.63 4.12 -1.29
CA MET A 111 -2.71 5.12 -0.20
C MET A 111 -4.01 4.97 0.59
N MET A 112 -5.15 4.94 -0.10
CA MET A 112 -6.46 4.77 0.54
C MET A 112 -6.55 3.45 1.31
N THR A 113 -6.12 2.35 0.69
CA THR A 113 -6.14 1.00 1.28
C THR A 113 -5.29 0.94 2.55
N ALA A 114 -4.07 1.47 2.50
CA ALA A 114 -3.17 1.47 3.65
C ALA A 114 -3.73 2.32 4.81
N PHE A 115 -4.26 3.50 4.50
CA PHE A 115 -4.89 4.37 5.49
C PHE A 115 -6.04 3.67 6.21
N VAL A 116 -7.03 3.12 5.48
CA VAL A 116 -8.15 2.43 6.14
C VAL A 116 -7.71 1.15 6.87
N GLY A 117 -6.62 0.52 6.43
CA GLY A 117 -6.00 -0.62 7.11
C GLY A 117 -5.37 -0.27 8.45
N TYR A 118 -4.70 0.89 8.52
CA TYR A 118 -4.09 1.37 9.76
C TYR A 118 -5.10 1.75 10.84
N VAL A 119 -6.36 1.99 10.46
CA VAL A 119 -7.46 2.23 11.41
C VAL A 119 -7.90 0.95 12.12
N LEU A 120 -7.76 -0.21 11.49
CA LEU A 120 -8.36 -1.48 11.94
C LEU A 120 -7.87 -1.98 13.32
N PRO A 121 -6.59 -1.81 13.72
CA PRO A 121 -6.13 -2.19 15.05
C PRO A 121 -6.80 -1.41 16.19
N TRP A 122 -7.44 -0.27 15.88
CA TRP A 122 -8.16 0.56 16.85
C TRP A 122 -7.33 1.01 18.05
N GLY A 123 -6.06 1.34 17.80
CA GLY A 123 -5.18 2.01 18.77
C GLY A 123 -5.29 3.54 18.72
N GLN A 124 -4.53 4.24 19.58
CA GLN A 124 -4.56 5.70 19.64
C GLN A 124 -4.27 6.37 18.29
N MET A 125 -3.17 6.02 17.62
CA MET A 125 -2.82 6.60 16.31
C MET A 125 -3.82 6.22 15.23
N SER A 126 -4.40 5.01 15.31
CA SER A 126 -5.46 4.54 14.42
C SER A 126 -6.68 5.48 14.46
N PHE A 127 -7.20 5.71 15.67
CA PHE A 127 -8.41 6.52 15.89
C PHE A 127 -8.20 8.00 15.60
N TRP A 128 -7.12 8.57 16.12
CA TRP A 128 -6.84 10.00 15.94
C TRP A 128 -6.37 10.33 14.52
N GLY A 129 -5.63 9.43 13.88
CA GLY A 129 -5.31 9.52 12.46
C GLY A 129 -6.56 9.50 11.60
N ALA A 130 -7.50 8.57 11.87
CA ALA A 130 -8.78 8.53 11.18
C ALA A 130 -9.55 9.85 11.35
N THR A 131 -9.68 10.32 12.58
CA THR A 131 -10.39 11.57 12.92
C THR A 131 -9.81 12.77 12.17
N VAL A 132 -8.50 12.98 12.24
CA VAL A 132 -7.86 14.15 11.62
C VAL A 132 -7.92 14.08 10.09
N ILE A 133 -7.55 12.95 9.48
CA ILE A 133 -7.42 12.82 8.03
C ILE A 133 -8.78 12.92 7.34
N THR A 134 -9.80 12.22 7.85
CA THR A 134 -11.13 12.27 7.25
C THR A 134 -11.79 13.64 7.42
N ASN A 135 -11.52 14.33 8.54
CA ASN A 135 -12.05 15.66 8.78
C ASN A 135 -11.46 16.73 7.85
N LEU A 136 -10.38 16.46 7.11
CA LEU A 136 -9.90 17.37 6.05
C LEU A 136 -10.95 17.62 4.97
N LEU A 137 -11.89 16.69 4.77
CA LEU A 137 -13.00 16.86 3.83
C LEU A 137 -14.02 17.91 4.28
N SER A 138 -14.05 18.30 5.56
CA SER A 138 -14.89 19.40 6.05
C SER A 138 -14.54 20.74 5.39
N ALA A 139 -13.31 20.88 4.89
CA ALA A 139 -12.87 22.08 4.16
C ALA A 139 -13.52 22.23 2.77
N VAL A 140 -14.24 21.21 2.26
CA VAL A 140 -14.97 21.33 0.99
C VAL A 140 -16.18 22.27 1.17
N PRO A 141 -16.27 23.36 0.40
CA PRO A 141 -17.36 24.33 0.56
C PRO A 141 -18.75 23.70 0.42
N TYR A 142 -19.69 24.15 1.24
CA TYR A 142 -21.11 23.79 1.27
C TYR A 142 -21.44 22.36 1.71
N ILE A 143 -20.66 21.37 1.29
CA ILE A 143 -20.97 19.93 1.50
C ILE A 143 -19.98 19.21 2.43
N GLY A 144 -18.90 19.87 2.87
CA GLY A 144 -17.82 19.24 3.62
C GLY A 144 -18.27 18.50 4.88
N ASP A 145 -19.01 19.16 5.76
CA ASP A 145 -19.50 18.54 7.00
C ASP A 145 -20.41 17.32 6.73
N ALA A 146 -21.27 17.43 5.72
CA ALA A 146 -22.13 16.32 5.30
C ALA A 146 -21.32 15.14 4.75
N LEU A 147 -20.25 15.39 3.98
CA LEU A 147 -19.35 14.35 3.49
C LEU A 147 -18.62 13.64 4.64
N VAL A 148 -18.10 14.38 5.62
CA VAL A 148 -17.40 13.81 6.78
C VAL A 148 -18.34 12.92 7.60
N GLN A 149 -19.51 13.43 7.98
CA GLN A 149 -20.50 12.65 8.75
C GLN A 149 -21.01 11.44 7.96
N TRP A 150 -21.16 11.56 6.63
CA TRP A 150 -21.52 10.43 5.78
C TRP A 150 -20.44 9.35 5.78
N ILE A 151 -19.16 9.72 5.66
CA ILE A 151 -18.02 8.79 5.74
C ILE A 151 -17.95 8.13 7.11
N TRP A 152 -18.16 8.87 8.19
CA TRP A 152 -18.15 8.31 9.54
C TRP A 152 -19.36 7.41 9.81
N GLY A 153 -20.52 7.75 9.22
CA GLY A 153 -21.79 7.12 9.56
C GLY A 153 -22.36 7.60 10.88
N GLY A 154 -22.00 8.81 11.29
CA GLY A 154 -22.32 9.37 12.61
C GLY A 154 -21.64 10.71 12.81
N PHE A 155 -21.66 11.21 14.05
CA PHE A 155 -21.11 12.53 14.40
C PHE A 155 -19.60 12.52 14.68
N SER A 156 -19.01 11.34 14.82
CA SER A 156 -17.58 11.13 15.06
C SER A 156 -17.15 9.79 14.47
N VAL A 157 -15.83 9.58 14.37
CA VAL A 157 -15.27 8.25 14.14
C VAL A 157 -15.72 7.31 15.27
N ASP A 158 -16.43 6.25 14.93
CA ASP A 158 -17.02 5.31 15.88
C ASP A 158 -17.23 3.92 15.23
N ASN A 159 -18.02 3.03 15.84
CA ASN A 159 -18.24 1.66 15.37
C ASN A 159 -18.66 1.56 13.91
N ALA A 160 -19.60 2.40 13.47
CA ALA A 160 -20.04 2.43 12.08
C ALA A 160 -18.88 2.74 11.11
N THR A 161 -17.91 3.57 11.53
CA THR A 161 -16.72 3.91 10.75
C THR A 161 -15.75 2.73 10.68
N LEU A 162 -15.52 2.03 11.80
CA LEU A 162 -14.61 0.89 11.83
C LEU A 162 -15.11 -0.27 10.95
N THR A 163 -16.38 -0.64 11.08
CA THR A 163 -16.96 -1.75 10.32
C THR A 163 -16.90 -1.52 8.80
N ARG A 164 -17.19 -0.30 8.33
CA ARG A 164 -17.09 0.03 6.89
C ARG A 164 -15.63 0.15 6.43
N PHE A 165 -14.72 0.64 7.27
CA PHE A 165 -13.30 0.73 6.91
C PHE A 165 -12.70 -0.66 6.76
N PHE A 166 -13.12 -1.63 7.58
CA PHE A 166 -12.77 -3.03 7.37
C PHE A 166 -13.27 -3.54 6.01
N ALA A 167 -14.54 -3.29 5.66
CA ALA A 167 -15.11 -3.70 4.38
C ALA A 167 -14.38 -3.07 3.17
N PHE A 168 -14.07 -1.77 3.23
CA PHE A 168 -13.29 -1.08 2.20
C PHE A 168 -11.86 -1.58 2.12
N HIS A 169 -11.18 -1.76 3.26
CA HIS A 169 -9.83 -2.31 3.32
C HIS A 169 -9.75 -3.71 2.73
N PHE A 170 -10.79 -4.53 2.92
CA PHE A 170 -10.89 -5.85 2.30
C PHE A 170 -11.11 -5.77 0.79
N LEU A 171 -11.98 -4.86 0.33
CA LEU A 171 -12.35 -4.72 -1.08
C LEU A 171 -11.22 -4.15 -1.96
N PHE A 172 -10.58 -3.07 -1.51
CA PHE A 172 -9.65 -2.30 -2.36
C PHE A 172 -8.43 -3.07 -2.87
N PRO A 173 -7.80 -4.01 -2.14
CA PRO A 173 -6.73 -4.85 -2.70
C PRO A 173 -7.14 -5.59 -3.98
N PHE A 174 -8.39 -6.04 -4.10
CA PHE A 174 -8.89 -6.69 -5.31
C PHE A 174 -9.16 -5.68 -6.45
N VAL A 175 -9.61 -4.47 -6.10
CA VAL A 175 -9.71 -3.37 -7.07
C VAL A 175 -8.33 -2.97 -7.59
N ILE A 176 -7.32 -2.91 -6.72
CA ILE A 176 -5.92 -2.67 -7.07
C ILE A 176 -5.41 -3.78 -8.02
N ALA A 177 -5.73 -5.04 -7.75
CA ALA A 177 -5.37 -6.15 -8.65
C ALA A 177 -5.98 -5.97 -10.06
N GLY A 178 -7.26 -5.60 -10.15
CA GLY A 178 -7.91 -5.29 -11.42
C GLY A 178 -7.27 -4.11 -12.15
N ALA A 179 -6.99 -3.02 -11.44
CA ALA A 179 -6.31 -1.85 -12.00
C ALA A 179 -4.86 -2.14 -12.42
N ALA A 180 -4.16 -3.04 -11.72
CA ALA A 180 -2.81 -3.47 -12.07
C ALA A 180 -2.79 -4.29 -13.38
N ILE A 181 -3.81 -5.12 -13.61
CA ILE A 181 -3.99 -5.82 -14.90
C ILE A 181 -4.19 -4.79 -16.02
N LEU A 182 -5.03 -3.78 -15.81
CA LEU A 182 -5.24 -2.71 -16.79
C LEU A 182 -3.96 -1.91 -17.05
N HIS A 183 -3.19 -1.61 -16.00
CA HIS A 183 -1.89 -0.94 -16.10
C HIS A 183 -0.91 -1.73 -16.96
N LEU A 184 -0.82 -3.05 -16.76
CA LEU A 184 0.04 -3.93 -17.56
C LEU A 184 -0.45 -4.06 -19.01
N LEU A 185 -1.77 -4.07 -19.24
CA LEU A 185 -2.35 -4.10 -20.57
C LEU A 185 -1.86 -2.91 -21.39
N PHE A 186 -2.02 -1.67 -20.88
CA PHE A 186 -1.54 -0.48 -21.59
C PHE A 186 -0.01 -0.42 -21.70
N LEU A 187 0.73 -0.96 -20.74
CA LEU A 187 2.18 -1.11 -20.87
C LEU A 187 2.56 -2.05 -22.02
N HIS A 188 1.80 -3.13 -22.24
CA HIS A 188 2.09 -4.08 -23.31
C HIS A 188 1.78 -3.54 -24.71
N GLU A 189 0.87 -2.57 -24.84
CA GLU A 189 0.61 -1.88 -26.12
C GLU A 189 1.86 -1.13 -26.63
N THR A 190 2.64 -0.52 -25.73
CA THR A 190 3.85 0.25 -26.10
C THR A 190 5.14 -0.54 -25.91
N GLY A 191 5.14 -1.53 -25.02
CA GLY A 191 6.34 -2.13 -24.45
C GLY A 191 7.01 -1.22 -23.41
N SER A 192 8.06 -1.75 -22.77
CA SER A 192 8.83 -1.02 -21.75
C SER A 192 9.72 0.07 -22.36
N ASN A 193 9.82 1.21 -21.66
CA ASN A 193 10.94 2.15 -21.86
C ASN A 193 12.27 1.53 -21.39
N ASN A 194 13.39 2.20 -21.63
CA ASN A 194 14.72 1.78 -21.19
C ASN A 194 15.59 2.97 -20.73
N PRO A 195 16.74 2.70 -20.07
CA PRO A 195 17.56 3.76 -19.48
C PRO A 195 18.09 4.81 -20.47
N ALA A 196 18.25 4.48 -21.75
CA ALA A 196 18.75 5.43 -22.74
C ALA A 196 17.66 6.37 -23.27
N GLY A 197 16.37 6.07 -23.05
CA GLY A 197 15.25 6.86 -23.57
C GLY A 197 15.10 6.86 -25.10
N LEU A 198 15.82 5.98 -25.79
CA LEU A 198 15.73 5.77 -27.24
C LEU A 198 14.86 4.55 -27.56
N THR A 199 14.37 4.43 -28.80
CA THR A 199 13.72 3.18 -29.23
C THR A 199 14.67 2.00 -29.07
N SER A 200 14.12 0.88 -28.59
CA SER A 200 14.85 -0.37 -28.36
C SER A 200 14.43 -1.48 -29.33
N ASP A 201 13.63 -1.17 -30.36
CA ASP A 201 13.08 -2.19 -31.27
C ASP A 201 14.16 -3.00 -32.00
N ALA A 202 15.33 -2.39 -32.23
CA ALA A 202 16.48 -3.05 -32.84
C ALA A 202 17.21 -4.05 -31.90
N ASP A 203 16.96 -3.98 -30.59
CA ASP A 203 17.63 -4.80 -29.57
C ASP A 203 16.68 -5.18 -28.42
N LYS A 204 15.71 -6.05 -28.76
CA LYS A 204 14.82 -6.70 -27.79
C LYS A 204 15.24 -8.14 -27.56
N ILE A 205 15.12 -8.58 -26.32
CA ILE A 205 15.32 -9.97 -25.90
C ILE A 205 14.01 -10.51 -25.31
N PRO A 206 13.75 -11.83 -25.36
CA PRO A 206 12.57 -12.40 -24.73
C PRO A 206 12.61 -12.19 -23.21
N PHE A 207 11.46 -12.03 -22.58
CA PHE A 207 11.38 -11.82 -21.14
C PHE A 207 11.91 -13.03 -20.36
N HIS A 208 11.52 -14.23 -20.76
CA HIS A 208 12.13 -15.46 -20.25
C HIS A 208 13.30 -15.88 -21.16
N PRO A 209 14.47 -16.25 -20.62
CA PRO A 209 14.79 -16.40 -19.19
C PRO A 209 15.27 -15.11 -18.50
N TYR A 210 15.72 -14.12 -19.27
CA TYR A 210 16.54 -13.00 -18.77
C TYR A 210 15.90 -12.22 -17.62
N PHE A 211 14.71 -11.66 -17.85
CA PHE A 211 14.03 -10.84 -16.86
C PHE A 211 13.29 -11.67 -15.82
N SER A 212 12.86 -12.89 -16.15
CA SER A 212 12.28 -13.80 -15.15
C SER A 212 13.26 -14.18 -14.02
N TYR A 213 14.52 -14.50 -14.33
CA TYR A 213 15.53 -14.77 -13.30
C TYR A 213 15.99 -13.50 -12.57
N LYS A 214 16.07 -12.38 -13.28
CA LYS A 214 16.38 -11.08 -12.68
C LYS A 214 15.30 -10.65 -11.68
N ASP A 215 14.03 -10.86 -12.01
CA ASP A 215 12.91 -10.62 -11.11
C ASP A 215 12.91 -11.58 -9.92
N LEU A 216 13.22 -12.86 -10.14
CA LEU A 216 13.38 -13.81 -9.04
C LEU A 216 14.44 -13.36 -8.04
N LEU A 217 15.58 -12.85 -8.50
CA LEU A 217 16.60 -12.28 -7.63
C LEU A 217 16.05 -11.08 -6.84
N GLY A 218 15.30 -10.18 -7.50
CA GLY A 218 14.60 -9.08 -6.85
C GLY A 218 13.64 -9.55 -5.76
N PHE A 219 12.83 -10.58 -6.03
CA PHE A 219 11.91 -11.17 -5.06
C PHE A 219 12.65 -11.71 -3.84
N VAL A 220 13.74 -12.46 -4.05
CA VAL A 220 14.54 -13.01 -2.94
C VAL A 220 15.09 -11.90 -2.06
N ILE A 221 15.67 -10.84 -2.65
CA ILE A 221 16.21 -9.70 -1.89
C ILE A 221 15.11 -9.01 -1.08
N MET A 222 13.97 -8.72 -1.71
CA MET A 222 12.86 -8.05 -1.05
C MET A 222 12.25 -8.90 0.08
N LEU A 223 12.03 -10.19 -0.15
CA LEU A 223 11.47 -11.11 0.85
C LEU A 223 12.42 -11.33 2.03
N ILE A 224 13.74 -11.40 1.79
CA ILE A 224 14.74 -11.44 2.86
C ILE A 224 14.66 -10.16 3.69
N ALA A 225 14.64 -8.99 3.05
CA ALA A 225 14.57 -7.72 3.77
C ALA A 225 13.27 -7.57 4.58
N LEU A 226 12.12 -7.97 4.02
CA LEU A 226 10.83 -8.00 4.72
C LEU A 226 10.86 -8.96 5.90
N ALA A 227 11.36 -10.19 5.70
CA ALA A 227 11.47 -11.19 6.76
C ALA A 227 12.43 -10.73 7.87
N SER A 228 13.57 -10.15 7.52
CA SER A 228 14.52 -9.59 8.49
C SER A 228 13.86 -8.50 9.34
N LEU A 229 13.12 -7.58 8.72
CA LEU A 229 12.40 -6.54 9.47
C LEU A 229 11.32 -7.17 10.37
N ALA A 230 10.49 -8.07 9.84
CA ALA A 230 9.40 -8.70 10.57
C ALA A 230 9.86 -9.61 11.73
N LEU A 231 11.06 -10.18 11.65
CA LEU A 231 11.62 -11.08 12.67
C LEU A 231 12.49 -10.35 13.70
N PHE A 232 13.37 -9.44 13.26
CA PHE A 232 14.37 -8.82 14.14
C PHE A 232 13.96 -7.44 14.64
N SER A 233 13.12 -6.70 13.91
CA SER A 233 12.72 -5.34 14.31
C SER A 233 11.28 -5.00 13.86
N PRO A 234 10.28 -5.81 14.21
CA PRO A 234 8.92 -5.75 13.62
C PRO A 234 8.19 -4.43 13.84
N ASN A 235 8.58 -3.66 14.86
CA ASN A 235 7.94 -2.41 15.25
C ASN A 235 8.75 -1.17 14.85
N LEU A 236 9.89 -1.32 14.14
CA LEU A 236 10.79 -0.22 13.82
C LEU A 236 10.13 0.92 13.03
N LEU A 237 9.20 0.57 12.13
CA LEU A 237 8.49 1.53 11.27
C LEU A 237 7.11 1.93 11.80
N GLY A 238 6.71 1.41 12.96
CA GLY A 238 5.42 1.69 13.60
C GLY A 238 5.53 2.74 14.71
N ASP A 239 4.38 3.25 15.15
CA ASP A 239 4.32 4.18 16.29
C ASP A 239 3.91 3.45 17.58
N PRO A 240 4.64 3.60 18.70
CA PRO A 240 4.33 2.95 19.96
C PRO A 240 2.96 3.32 20.53
N GLU A 241 2.44 4.53 20.23
CA GLU A 241 1.12 4.96 20.70
C GLU A 241 0.00 4.06 20.18
N ASN A 242 0.20 3.38 19.04
CA ASN A 242 -0.79 2.45 18.50
C ASN A 242 -0.85 1.10 19.24
N PHE A 243 -0.04 0.90 20.28
CA PHE A 243 -0.16 -0.21 21.24
C PHE A 243 -1.01 0.14 22.47
N THR A 244 -1.57 1.35 22.53
CA THR A 244 -2.59 1.74 23.51
C THR A 244 -3.96 1.74 22.81
N PRO A 245 -5.02 1.13 23.38
CA PRO A 245 -6.36 1.19 22.83
C PRO A 245 -6.84 2.63 22.62
N ALA A 246 -7.63 2.86 21.58
CA ALA A 246 -8.19 4.17 21.28
C ALA A 246 -8.99 4.74 22.46
N ASN A 247 -8.73 5.99 22.80
CA ASN A 247 -9.47 6.77 23.79
C ASN A 247 -9.93 8.09 23.16
N PRO A 248 -11.23 8.26 22.87
CA PRO A 248 -11.79 9.47 22.28
C PRO A 248 -11.58 10.74 23.11
N LEU A 249 -11.25 10.61 24.40
CA LEU A 249 -11.06 11.74 25.33
C LEU A 249 -9.59 12.11 25.53
N VAL A 250 -8.65 11.34 24.97
CA VAL A 250 -7.21 11.57 25.18
C VAL A 250 -6.48 11.56 23.84
N THR A 251 -6.17 12.76 23.35
CA THR A 251 -5.38 13.00 22.15
C THR A 251 -3.88 12.79 22.44
N PRO A 252 -3.17 11.94 21.66
CA PRO A 252 -1.72 11.82 21.78
C PRO A 252 -1.00 13.16 21.57
N PRO A 253 0.14 13.40 22.23
CA PRO A 253 0.87 14.67 22.12
C PRO A 253 1.27 15.04 20.68
N HIS A 254 1.59 14.03 19.86
CA HIS A 254 2.08 14.22 18.49
C HIS A 254 1.40 13.25 17.52
N ILE A 255 0.14 13.55 17.16
CA ILE A 255 -0.55 12.82 16.08
C ILE A 255 0.17 13.07 14.75
N LYS A 256 0.49 11.98 14.07
CA LYS A 256 1.08 11.95 12.74
C LYS A 256 0.61 10.69 12.02
N PRO A 257 0.56 10.70 10.68
CA PRO A 257 0.37 9.48 9.94
C PRO A 257 1.67 8.68 9.88
N GLU A 258 1.58 7.49 9.31
CA GLU A 258 2.70 6.59 9.07
C GLU A 258 3.74 7.23 8.15
N TRP A 259 4.97 6.71 8.21
CA TRP A 259 6.14 7.35 7.59
C TRP A 259 5.95 7.67 6.11
N TYR A 260 5.23 6.80 5.38
CA TYR A 260 4.99 6.94 3.95
C TYR A 260 4.03 8.08 3.61
N PHE A 261 3.32 8.68 4.57
CA PHE A 261 2.48 9.87 4.38
C PHE A 261 3.10 11.16 4.93
N LEU A 262 4.23 11.09 5.64
CA LEU A 262 4.79 12.26 6.33
C LEU A 262 5.11 13.43 5.40
N PHE A 263 5.54 13.16 4.16
CA PHE A 263 5.84 14.23 3.19
C PHE A 263 4.59 15.05 2.85
N ALA A 264 3.45 14.39 2.60
CA ALA A 264 2.20 15.06 2.28
C ALA A 264 1.61 15.77 3.51
N TYR A 265 1.74 15.15 4.70
CA TYR A 265 1.36 15.77 5.96
C TYR A 265 2.18 17.05 6.26
N ALA A 266 3.47 17.05 5.95
CA ALA A 266 4.32 18.23 6.08
C ALA A 266 3.89 19.35 5.12
N ILE A 267 3.55 19.01 3.87
CA ILE A 267 3.00 19.97 2.89
C ILE A 267 1.69 20.58 3.40
N LEU A 268 0.77 19.75 3.88
CA LEU A 268 -0.51 20.20 4.44
C LEU A 268 -0.30 21.23 5.55
N ARG A 269 0.60 20.95 6.48
CA ARG A 269 0.91 21.82 7.62
C ARG A 269 1.71 23.09 7.27
N SER A 270 2.21 23.20 6.04
CA SER A 270 2.96 24.38 5.62
C SER A 270 2.08 25.59 5.33
N ILE A 271 0.77 25.37 5.17
CA ILE A 271 -0.23 26.41 4.93
C ILE A 271 -1.02 26.61 6.24
N PRO A 272 -1.06 27.84 6.81
CA PRO A 272 -1.72 28.14 8.07
C PRO A 272 -3.24 28.18 7.97
#